data_AF-G5A083-F1
#
_entry.id   AF-G5A083-F1
#
_cell.length_a   1.000
_cell.length_b   1.000
_cell.length_c   1.000
_cell.angle_alpha   90.00
_cell.angle_beta   90.00
_cell.angle_gamma   90.00
#
_symmetry.space_group_name_H-M   'P 1'
#
loop_
_entity.id
_entity.type
_entity.pdbx_description
1 polymer ?
#
loop_
_entity_poly.entity_id
_entity_poly.type
_entity_poly.pdbx_seq_one_letter_code
_entity_poly.pdbx_strand_id
1 'polypeptide(L)'
;MATKKVWFKLLYKDGEEVVPNVTSVGVPRDACVDHFRKVAYKKVKTALPARVSVHRLKAFASRDAHQQQSALKMSAELGDFGQDADDPVVVQVPEVWVRLVDAESGAPFADTDPASIPLTEGDRVESLREIVVDAYRVILGDVSPYSLKFYANIKMQKPLHPEAQIGLLGGTLETAVIIKVPSVAGSPKRKRPSDDVDPKAAKHTKADVPISTVKENKFRQLFSNNQCIGGSFETQRTLTVEKFYRLLFPDDGSLGLPVISVRAPPMSGKTDMCCLLNNYIVANNPQVLVTHIAASYMLDSDTDKFMACFERQFGGTFTQFSSLSREKVVLIDEAEMAYRDAQLWAGIAKSVINGSIPRMRIVLFSSYGSFNNFICENRTRSGVDIRPEYRFGLRGTAVKPGLELTRGGMKAEAVDVIWSMCGGHIGLAHATLRFLRLRLGHALHTIDASSLSVELHSRDLLVHLGSLKRGMPTPEAVTSMAKFTGLSEAKVAGILNEVALGHTVLANDMNMEKGHLTRSGFLYEDENRHIQFASDVHKTLWLNSSQKH
;
A
#
# COMPACT_ATOMS: atom_id res chain seq x y z
N MET A 1 -37.09 -3.13 9.04
CA MET A 1 -36.59 -3.49 10.39
C MET A 1 -36.65 -2.26 11.27
N ALA A 2 -37.16 -2.39 12.50
CA ALA A 2 -37.22 -1.27 13.44
C ALA A 2 -35.81 -0.93 13.93
N THR A 3 -35.41 0.34 13.80
CA THR A 3 -34.13 0.86 14.27
C THR A 3 -34.33 1.59 15.60
N LYS A 4 -33.31 1.55 16.46
CA LYS A 4 -33.20 2.38 17.67
C LYS A 4 -32.00 3.32 17.53
N LYS A 5 -32.12 4.50 18.15
CA LYS A 5 -31.03 5.47 18.26
C LYS A 5 -30.20 5.10 19.48
N VAL A 6 -28.87 5.08 19.32
CA VAL A 6 -27.92 4.81 20.40
C VAL A 6 -26.95 5.97 20.47
N TRP A 7 -26.88 6.60 21.63
CA TRP A 7 -25.90 7.62 21.98
C TRP A 7 -24.63 6.97 22.49
N PHE A 8 -23.49 7.54 22.09
CA PHE A 8 -22.19 7.04 22.49
C PHE A 8 -21.14 8.15 22.58
N LYS A 9 -20.09 7.87 23.37
CA LYS A 9 -18.95 8.75 23.57
C LYS A 9 -17.64 8.00 23.33
N LEU A 10 -16.64 8.71 22.82
CA LEU A 10 -15.30 8.16 22.57
C LEU A 10 -14.37 8.58 23.71
N LEU A 11 -13.83 7.60 24.44
CA LEU A 11 -12.87 7.85 25.52
C LEU A 11 -11.57 7.08 25.28
N TYR A 12 -10.46 7.60 25.79
CA TYR A 12 -9.25 6.83 26.04
C TYR A 12 -9.40 6.03 27.34
N LYS A 13 -8.45 5.13 27.61
CA LYS A 13 -8.51 4.23 28.77
C LYS A 13 -8.47 4.99 30.11
N ASP A 14 -7.77 6.11 30.16
CA ASP A 14 -7.71 7.03 31.31
C ASP A 14 -8.98 7.87 31.51
N GLY A 15 -9.93 7.79 30.58
CA GLY A 15 -11.19 8.53 30.60
C GLY A 15 -11.13 9.88 29.91
N GLU A 16 -9.99 10.26 29.30
CA GLU A 16 -9.91 11.45 28.46
C GLU A 16 -10.78 11.31 27.23
N GLU A 17 -11.37 12.42 26.79
CA GLU A 17 -12.32 12.42 25.69
C GLU A 17 -11.59 12.57 24.36
N VAL A 18 -11.77 11.59 23.46
CA VAL A 18 -11.21 11.67 22.10
C VAL A 18 -11.91 12.76 21.29
N VAL A 19 -13.20 12.95 21.56
CA VAL A 19 -14.04 14.00 20.97
C VAL A 19 -14.93 14.56 22.06
N PRO A 20 -15.02 15.90 22.20
CA PRO A 20 -15.72 16.53 23.33
C PRO A 20 -17.25 16.32 23.34
N ASN A 21 -17.84 15.86 22.23
CA ASN A 21 -19.29 15.77 22.08
C ASN A 21 -19.79 14.31 22.06
N VAL A 22 -20.86 14.04 22.80
CA VAL A 22 -21.65 12.81 22.67
C VAL A 22 -22.31 12.79 21.29
N THR A 23 -22.27 11.64 20.61
CA THR A 23 -22.86 11.48 19.27
C THR A 23 -23.81 10.29 19.25
N SER A 24 -24.56 10.10 18.15
CA SER A 24 -25.50 8.98 18.04
C SER A 24 -25.50 8.31 16.68
N VAL A 25 -25.91 7.04 16.68
CA VAL A 25 -26.10 6.20 15.48
C VAL A 25 -27.41 5.43 15.55
N GLY A 26 -27.98 5.13 14.38
CA GLY A 26 -29.12 4.22 14.27
C GLY A 26 -28.64 2.78 14.11
N VAL A 27 -29.17 1.87 14.92
CA VAL A 27 -28.88 0.42 14.84
C VAL A 27 -30.18 -0.39 14.89
N PRO A 28 -30.24 -1.61 14.32
CA PRO A 28 -31.36 -2.53 14.56
C PRO A 28 -31.63 -2.75 16.05
N ARG A 29 -32.89 -2.97 16.45
CA ARG A 29 -33.23 -3.18 17.88
C ARG A 29 -32.51 -4.37 18.51
N ASP A 30 -32.34 -5.43 17.73
CA ASP A 30 -31.66 -6.70 18.01
C ASP A 30 -30.14 -6.66 17.70
N ALA A 31 -29.57 -5.49 17.43
CA ALA A 31 -28.15 -5.37 17.11
C ALA A 31 -27.27 -5.81 18.30
N CYS A 32 -26.28 -6.65 18.00
CA CYS A 32 -25.21 -6.95 18.93
C CYS A 32 -24.18 -5.81 19.02
N VAL A 33 -23.34 -5.86 20.05
CA VAL A 33 -22.28 -4.87 20.31
C VAL A 33 -21.32 -4.74 19.12
N ASP A 34 -20.95 -5.83 18.43
CA ASP A 34 -20.09 -5.76 17.25
C ASP A 34 -20.71 -4.96 16.09
N HIS A 35 -22.02 -5.11 15.87
CA HIS A 35 -22.73 -4.34 14.85
C HIS A 35 -22.73 -2.85 15.20
N PHE A 36 -23.09 -2.51 16.44
CA PHE A 36 -23.04 -1.14 16.94
C PHE A 36 -21.64 -0.53 16.77
N ARG A 37 -20.60 -1.25 17.19
CA ARG A 37 -19.19 -0.82 17.07
C ARG A 37 -18.81 -0.48 15.63
N LYS A 38 -19.22 -1.29 14.65
CA LYS A 38 -18.96 -1.04 13.23
C LYS A 38 -19.66 0.21 12.72
N VAL A 39 -20.90 0.44 13.13
CA VAL A 39 -21.67 1.64 12.75
C VAL A 39 -21.10 2.89 13.42
N ALA A 40 -20.78 2.82 14.71
CA ALA A 40 -20.13 3.89 15.47
C ALA A 40 -18.77 4.27 14.85
N TYR A 41 -17.93 3.29 14.55
CA TYR A 41 -16.64 3.50 13.86
C TYR A 41 -16.82 4.22 12.52
N LYS A 42 -17.77 3.81 11.68
CA LYS A 42 -18.02 4.46 10.39
C LYS A 42 -18.44 5.93 10.57
N LYS A 43 -19.22 6.24 11.62
CA LYS A 43 -19.68 7.59 11.93
C LYS A 43 -18.54 8.52 12.37
N VAL A 44 -17.59 8.01 13.15
CA VAL A 44 -16.53 8.81 13.80
C VAL A 44 -15.13 8.59 13.22
N LYS A 45 -15.02 7.88 12.09
CA LYS A 45 -13.75 7.48 11.48
C LYS A 45 -12.76 8.63 11.30
N THR A 46 -13.24 9.81 10.92
CA THR A 46 -12.39 11.00 10.70
C THR A 46 -11.92 11.67 11.97
N ALA A 47 -12.58 11.41 13.10
CA ALA A 47 -12.23 11.96 14.42
C ALA A 47 -11.37 10.99 15.25
N LEU A 48 -11.20 9.74 14.80
CA LEU A 48 -10.31 8.79 15.46
C LEU A 48 -8.85 9.07 15.10
N PRO A 49 -7.90 8.78 16.02
CA PRO A 49 -6.48 8.75 15.69
C PRO A 49 -6.21 7.89 14.45
N ALA A 50 -5.20 8.29 13.68
CA ALA A 50 -4.83 7.57 12.47
C ALA A 50 -4.58 6.08 12.77
N ARG A 51 -5.06 5.20 11.87
CA ARG A 51 -4.82 3.75 11.91
C ARG A 51 -5.52 2.98 13.04
N VAL A 52 -6.50 3.59 13.71
CA VAL A 52 -7.43 2.85 14.58
C VAL A 52 -8.27 1.90 13.73
N SER A 53 -8.24 0.61 14.07
CA SER A 53 -9.10 -0.41 13.47
C SER A 53 -10.36 -0.61 14.31
N VAL A 54 -11.50 -0.80 13.65
CA VAL A 54 -12.79 -1.11 14.30
C VAL A 54 -12.70 -2.31 15.26
N HIS A 55 -11.86 -3.30 14.94
CA HIS A 55 -11.71 -4.51 15.75
C HIS A 55 -11.03 -4.27 17.10
N ARG A 56 -10.30 -3.16 17.22
CA ARG A 56 -9.55 -2.78 18.43
C ARG A 56 -10.35 -1.88 19.37
N LEU A 57 -11.54 -1.43 18.97
CA LEU A 57 -12.43 -0.67 19.83
C LEU A 57 -13.13 -1.61 20.82
N LYS A 58 -13.16 -1.21 22.09
CA LYS A 58 -13.96 -1.83 23.16
C LYS A 58 -15.20 -0.97 23.40
N ALA A 59 -16.32 -1.61 23.74
CA ALA A 59 -17.55 -0.91 24.08
C ALA A 59 -17.94 -1.24 25.53
N PHE A 60 -18.45 -0.25 26.25
CA PHE A 60 -18.85 -0.32 27.65
C PHE A 60 -20.24 0.26 27.79
N ALA A 61 -21.04 -0.32 28.69
CA ALA A 61 -22.43 0.10 28.89
C ALA A 61 -22.53 1.58 29.29
N SER A 62 -21.61 2.06 30.11
CA SER A 62 -21.58 3.41 30.68
C SER A 62 -20.16 3.86 31.01
N ARG A 63 -20.01 5.09 31.50
CA ARG A 63 -18.73 5.62 32.01
C ARG A 63 -18.23 4.85 33.24
N ASP A 64 -19.11 4.42 34.13
CA ASP A 64 -18.73 3.62 35.30
C ASP A 64 -18.23 2.24 34.90
N ALA A 65 -18.89 1.60 33.94
CA ALA A 65 -18.43 0.33 33.37
C ALA A 65 -17.06 0.48 32.69
N HIS A 66 -16.79 1.62 32.06
CA HIS A 66 -15.48 1.96 31.50
C HIS A 66 -14.41 2.13 32.59
N GLN A 67 -14.70 2.84 33.68
CA GLN A 67 -13.77 3.00 34.81
C GLN A 67 -13.43 1.65 35.46
N GLN A 68 -14.41 0.75 35.57
CA GLN A 68 -14.22 -0.62 36.05
C GLN A 68 -13.60 -1.57 35.00
N GLN A 69 -13.37 -1.07 33.77
CA GLN A 69 -12.89 -1.85 32.62
C GLN A 69 -13.75 -3.10 32.33
N SER A 70 -15.05 -3.03 32.61
CA SER A 70 -16.04 -4.10 32.36
C SER A 70 -16.63 -3.98 30.95
N ALA A 71 -15.85 -4.42 29.95
CA ALA A 71 -16.25 -4.33 28.54
C ALA A 71 -17.41 -5.28 28.19
N LEU A 72 -18.31 -4.81 27.32
CA LEU A 72 -19.39 -5.62 26.78
C LEU A 72 -18.84 -6.71 25.84
N LYS A 73 -19.40 -7.91 25.90
CA LYS A 73 -19.08 -8.99 24.97
C LYS A 73 -19.56 -8.63 23.56
N MET A 74 -18.73 -8.88 22.55
CA MET A 74 -19.04 -8.51 21.15
C MET A 74 -20.33 -9.15 20.61
N SER A 75 -20.66 -10.36 21.06
CA SER A 75 -21.87 -11.09 20.69
C SER A 75 -23.09 -10.77 21.55
N ALA A 76 -22.92 -10.01 22.65
CA ALA A 76 -24.05 -9.63 23.49
C ALA A 76 -24.97 -8.67 22.73
N GLU A 77 -26.28 -8.78 23.00
CA GLU A 77 -27.24 -7.77 22.57
C GLU A 77 -26.91 -6.44 23.24
N LEU A 78 -27.04 -5.35 22.47
CA LEU A 78 -26.81 -4.01 23.01
C LEU A 78 -27.91 -3.59 24.00
N GLY A 79 -29.07 -4.26 23.99
CA GLY A 79 -30.16 -4.02 24.94
C GLY A 79 -30.58 -2.56 24.98
N ASP A 80 -30.72 -2.00 26.18
CA ASP A 80 -31.18 -0.64 26.41
C ASP A 80 -30.05 0.37 26.70
N PHE A 81 -28.79 0.02 26.37
CA PHE A 81 -27.67 0.94 26.59
C PHE A 81 -27.66 2.11 25.60
N GLY A 82 -27.34 3.32 26.08
CA GLY A 82 -27.21 4.53 25.27
C GLY A 82 -28.54 5.07 24.72
N GLN A 83 -29.65 4.89 25.44
CA GLN A 83 -30.95 5.44 25.02
C GLN A 83 -30.99 6.97 25.10
N ASP A 84 -30.22 7.57 26.01
CA ASP A 84 -30.11 9.00 26.21
C ASP A 84 -28.65 9.48 26.11
N ALA A 85 -28.48 10.79 25.97
CA ALA A 85 -27.16 11.41 25.81
C ALA A 85 -26.40 11.59 27.13
N ASP A 86 -27.09 11.47 28.27
CA ASP A 86 -26.55 11.67 29.62
C ASP A 86 -25.90 10.38 30.15
N ASP A 87 -26.39 9.21 29.71
CA ASP A 87 -25.81 7.88 29.90
C ASP A 87 -25.47 7.19 28.56
N PRO A 88 -24.47 7.72 27.81
CA PRO A 88 -24.09 7.16 26.53
C PRO A 88 -23.24 5.89 26.66
N VAL A 89 -23.33 5.01 25.67
CA VAL A 89 -22.39 3.89 25.52
C VAL A 89 -20.97 4.45 25.34
N VAL A 90 -19.99 3.94 26.10
CA VAL A 90 -18.60 4.36 25.94
C VAL A 90 -17.90 3.45 24.94
N VAL A 91 -17.31 4.05 23.92
CA VAL A 91 -16.44 3.37 22.95
C VAL A 91 -15.00 3.77 23.26
N GLN A 92 -14.24 2.84 23.84
CA GLN A 92 -12.85 3.08 24.19
C GLN A 92 -11.95 2.93 22.96
N VAL A 93 -11.14 3.96 22.74
CA VAL A 93 -10.09 3.96 21.72
C VAL A 93 -8.81 3.35 22.33
N PRO A 94 -8.19 2.37 21.66
CA PRO A 94 -6.96 1.73 22.15
C PRO A 94 -5.81 2.74 22.18
N GLU A 95 -4.97 2.64 23.20
CA GLU A 95 -3.82 3.52 23.38
C GLU A 95 -2.63 2.78 24.03
N VAL A 96 -1.47 2.85 23.38
CA VAL A 96 -0.18 2.39 23.91
C VAL A 96 0.85 3.48 23.66
N TRP A 97 1.40 4.04 24.74
CA TRP A 97 2.46 5.03 24.70
C TRP A 97 3.80 4.41 24.33
N VAL A 98 4.48 5.04 23.37
CA VAL A 98 5.82 4.67 22.92
C VAL A 98 6.77 5.86 22.97
N ARG A 99 8.05 5.56 23.12
CA ARG A 99 9.14 6.55 23.01
C ARG A 99 10.32 5.95 22.27
N LEU A 100 10.79 6.66 21.24
CA LEU A 100 11.99 6.28 20.50
C LEU A 100 13.22 6.88 21.19
N VAL A 101 14.27 6.06 21.34
CA VAL A 101 15.55 6.49 21.89
C VAL A 101 16.68 5.98 21.01
N ASP A 102 17.76 6.75 20.94
CA ASP A 102 18.99 6.34 20.27
C ASP A 102 19.67 5.20 21.06
N ALA A 103 20.05 4.12 20.38
CA ALA A 103 20.56 2.92 21.02
C ALA A 103 21.95 3.10 21.66
N GLU A 104 22.76 4.04 21.15
CA GLU A 104 24.13 4.29 21.65
C GLU A 104 24.12 5.25 22.84
N SER A 105 23.42 6.38 22.71
CA SER A 105 23.40 7.45 23.71
C SER A 105 22.29 7.30 24.75
N GLY A 106 21.22 6.54 24.44
CA GLY A 106 20.02 6.44 25.28
C GLY A 106 19.19 7.73 25.32
N ALA A 107 19.58 8.76 24.58
CA ALA A 107 18.84 10.02 24.48
C ALA A 107 17.56 9.85 23.63
N PRO A 108 16.55 10.73 23.79
CA PRO A 108 15.41 10.78 22.88
C PRO A 108 15.87 10.81 21.43
N PHE A 109 15.25 10.01 20.57
CA PHE A 109 15.61 9.97 19.16
C PHE A 109 15.25 11.30 18.50
N ALA A 110 16.14 11.83 17.66
CA ALA A 110 15.98 13.17 17.09
C ALA A 110 14.65 13.32 16.36
N ASP A 111 14.01 14.49 16.52
CA ASP A 111 12.72 14.84 15.91
C ASP A 111 11.57 13.87 16.26
N THR A 112 11.64 13.22 17.43
CA THR A 112 10.54 12.39 17.96
C THR A 112 10.09 12.84 19.34
N ASP A 113 8.77 12.94 19.50
CA ASP A 113 8.11 13.05 20.80
C ASP A 113 7.47 11.71 21.18
N PRO A 114 7.28 11.42 22.47
CA PRO A 114 6.49 10.29 22.90
C PRO A 114 5.08 10.37 22.32
N ALA A 115 4.55 9.26 21.81
CA ALA A 115 3.24 9.25 21.19
C ALA A 115 2.44 8.01 21.56
N SER A 116 1.12 8.15 21.45
CA SER A 116 0.15 7.08 21.59
C SER A 116 -0.07 6.33 20.27
N ILE A 117 -0.08 5.00 20.31
CA ILE A 117 -0.35 4.13 19.16
C ILE A 117 -1.60 3.27 19.42
N PRO A 118 -2.50 3.07 18.43
CA PRO A 118 -3.77 2.38 18.64
C PRO A 118 -3.62 0.85 18.67
N LEU A 119 -3.11 0.34 19.78
CA LEU A 119 -2.91 -1.08 20.09
C LEU A 119 -3.64 -1.48 21.37
N THR A 120 -4.02 -2.75 21.42
CA THR A 120 -4.70 -3.35 22.56
C THR A 120 -3.74 -4.22 23.37
N GLU A 121 -4.11 -4.53 24.61
CA GLU A 121 -3.37 -5.42 25.51
C GLU A 121 -3.12 -6.82 24.89
N GLY A 122 -4.00 -7.26 23.97
CA GLY A 122 -3.89 -8.55 23.28
C GLY A 122 -3.04 -8.53 22.01
N ASP A 123 -2.68 -7.35 21.48
CA ASP A 123 -1.78 -7.26 20.34
C ASP A 123 -0.36 -7.70 20.74
N ARG A 124 0.42 -8.18 19.76
CA ARG A 124 1.80 -8.64 20.00
C ARG A 124 2.81 -7.52 19.78
N VAL A 125 4.00 -7.68 20.35
CA VAL A 125 5.13 -6.75 20.13
C VAL A 125 5.46 -6.63 18.63
N GLU A 126 5.26 -7.67 17.83
CA GLU A 126 5.42 -7.57 16.38
C GLU A 126 4.41 -6.61 15.72
N SER A 127 3.15 -6.60 16.16
CA SER A 127 2.16 -5.61 15.70
C SER A 127 2.54 -4.19 16.13
N LEU A 128 3.17 -4.03 17.30
CA LEU A 128 3.75 -2.76 17.72
C LEU A 128 4.90 -2.33 16.79
N ARG A 129 5.78 -3.26 16.40
CA ARG A 129 6.87 -2.99 15.46
C ARG A 129 6.35 -2.51 14.12
N GLU A 130 5.38 -3.21 13.53
CA GLU A 130 4.79 -2.83 12.25
C GLU A 130 4.22 -1.41 12.28
N ILE A 131 3.46 -1.07 13.32
CA ILE A 131 2.82 0.25 13.41
C ILE A 131 3.84 1.35 13.69
N VAL A 132 4.85 1.10 14.53
CA VAL A 132 5.93 2.07 14.81
C VAL A 132 6.73 2.34 13.54
N VAL A 133 7.11 1.30 12.81
CA VAL A 133 7.85 1.44 11.54
C VAL A 133 7.02 2.25 10.55
N ASP A 134 5.74 1.94 10.42
CA ASP A 134 4.86 2.69 9.53
C ASP A 134 4.65 4.14 10.02
N ALA A 135 4.60 4.40 11.33
CA ALA A 135 4.31 5.71 11.92
C ALA A 135 5.50 6.64 11.84
N TYR A 136 6.68 6.11 12.14
CA TYR A 136 7.94 6.85 12.17
C TYR A 136 8.77 6.59 10.92
N ARG A 137 8.18 6.07 9.84
CA ARG A 137 8.91 5.68 8.63
C ARG A 137 9.81 6.79 8.08
N VAL A 138 9.31 8.02 8.10
CA VAL A 138 10.04 9.21 7.64
C VAL A 138 11.27 9.50 8.51
N ILE A 139 11.17 9.23 9.81
CA ILE A 139 12.20 9.57 10.81
C ILE A 139 13.19 8.41 11.00
N LEU A 140 12.70 7.17 10.96
CA LEU A 140 13.50 5.95 11.05
C LEU A 140 14.34 5.69 9.79
N GLY A 141 13.97 6.26 8.64
CA GLY A 141 14.72 6.13 7.40
C GLY A 141 14.99 4.67 7.01
N ASP A 142 16.28 4.31 6.91
CA ASP A 142 16.75 2.96 6.53
C ASP A 142 16.86 1.97 7.71
N VAL A 143 16.46 2.36 8.93
CA VAL A 143 16.51 1.46 10.08
C VAL A 143 15.61 0.25 9.85
N SER A 144 16.22 -0.93 9.77
CA SER A 144 15.48 -2.18 9.58
C SER A 144 14.45 -2.38 10.70
N PRO A 145 13.19 -2.75 10.39
CA PRO A 145 12.18 -3.06 11.39
C PRO A 145 12.68 -4.01 12.47
N TYR A 146 13.46 -5.03 12.08
CA TYR A 146 13.99 -6.07 12.96
C TYR A 146 15.18 -5.61 13.81
N SER A 147 15.82 -4.50 13.42
CA SER A 147 16.91 -3.90 14.19
C SER A 147 16.41 -3.05 15.36
N LEU A 148 15.12 -2.67 15.35
CA LEU A 148 14.46 -2.05 16.50
C LEU A 148 14.34 -3.05 17.65
N LYS A 149 14.77 -2.61 18.83
CA LYS A 149 14.63 -3.37 20.07
C LYS A 149 13.60 -2.69 20.97
N PHE A 150 12.59 -3.44 21.37
CA PHE A 150 11.47 -2.98 22.20
C PHE A 150 11.74 -3.36 23.65
N TYR A 151 11.53 -2.44 24.58
CA TYR A 151 11.72 -2.64 26.00
C TYR A 151 10.48 -2.16 26.74
N ALA A 152 10.08 -2.89 27.78
CA ALA A 152 8.90 -2.56 28.57
C ALA A 152 8.92 -1.13 29.14
N ASN A 153 10.10 -0.61 29.48
CA ASN A 153 10.32 0.77 29.92
C ASN A 153 11.83 1.08 29.90
N ILE A 154 12.21 2.31 30.27
CA ILE A 154 13.59 2.81 30.23
C ILE A 154 14.54 2.11 31.22
N LYS A 155 14.01 1.50 32.28
CA LYS A 155 14.80 0.81 33.32
C LYS A 155 15.13 -0.63 32.93
N MET A 156 14.43 -1.20 31.95
CA MET A 156 14.59 -2.60 31.55
C MET A 156 15.76 -2.78 30.57
N GLN A 157 16.62 -3.76 30.86
CA GLN A 157 17.80 -4.05 30.04
C GLN A 157 17.58 -5.17 29.01
N LYS A 158 16.52 -5.97 29.16
CA LYS A 158 16.21 -7.08 28.24
C LYS A 158 15.13 -6.68 27.24
N PRO A 159 15.35 -6.89 25.93
CA PRO A 159 14.33 -6.62 24.92
C PRO A 159 13.16 -7.61 25.05
N LEU A 160 11.97 -7.12 24.71
CA LEU A 160 10.74 -7.90 24.62
C LEU A 160 10.82 -8.90 23.47
N HIS A 161 10.25 -10.08 23.69
CA HIS A 161 10.13 -11.09 22.64
C HIS A 161 9.09 -10.66 21.60
N PRO A 162 9.31 -10.86 20.29
CA PRO A 162 8.36 -10.44 19.24
C PRO A 162 6.94 -11.01 19.40
N GLU A 163 6.84 -12.24 19.90
CA GLU A 163 5.55 -12.91 20.13
C GLU A 163 4.90 -12.59 21.47
N ALA A 164 5.57 -11.84 22.35
CA ALA A 164 4.98 -11.43 23.61
C ALA A 164 3.76 -10.53 23.38
N GLN A 165 2.74 -10.69 24.20
CA GLN A 165 1.61 -9.76 24.24
C GLN A 165 2.05 -8.42 24.84
N ILE A 166 1.46 -7.33 24.35
CA ILE A 166 1.69 -5.99 24.89
C ILE A 166 1.21 -5.92 26.34
N GLY A 167 0.10 -6.57 26.70
CA GLY A 167 -0.43 -6.57 28.05
C GLY A 167 -0.62 -5.15 28.58
N LEU A 168 -0.10 -4.86 29.77
CA LEU A 168 -0.19 -3.55 30.44
C LEU A 168 0.91 -2.56 30.06
N LEU A 169 1.75 -2.87 29.06
CA LEU A 169 2.86 -2.01 28.65
C LEU A 169 2.38 -0.74 27.97
N GLY A 170 3.07 0.39 28.21
CA GLY A 170 2.73 1.66 27.59
C GLY A 170 1.37 2.24 27.99
N GLY A 171 0.83 1.84 29.14
CA GLY A 171 -0.46 2.37 29.60
C GLY A 171 -0.46 3.87 29.96
N THR A 172 0.73 4.46 30.14
CA THR A 172 0.92 5.89 30.42
C THR A 172 2.21 6.39 29.77
N LEU A 173 2.38 7.70 29.68
CA LEU A 173 3.63 8.33 29.23
C LEU A 173 4.86 7.90 30.05
N GLU A 174 4.71 7.67 31.35
CA GLU A 174 5.80 7.23 32.25
C GLU A 174 6.18 5.76 32.03
N THR A 175 5.19 4.93 31.69
CA THR A 175 5.35 3.50 31.41
C THR A 175 5.47 3.20 29.91
N ALA A 176 5.77 4.23 29.10
CA ALA A 176 5.90 4.13 27.66
C ALA A 176 6.89 3.02 27.24
N VAL A 177 6.52 2.27 26.22
CA VAL A 177 7.40 1.26 25.63
C VAL A 177 8.57 1.97 24.97
N ILE A 178 9.79 1.59 25.38
CA ILE A 178 11.02 2.18 24.85
C ILE A 178 11.46 1.41 23.61
N ILE A 179 11.69 2.15 22.54
CA ILE A 179 12.09 1.60 21.25
C ILE A 179 13.49 2.12 20.97
N LYS A 180 14.49 1.23 21.09
CA LYS A 180 15.88 1.58 20.78
C LYS A 180 16.09 1.50 19.28
N VAL A 181 16.51 2.63 18.72
CA VAL A 181 16.83 2.80 17.31
C VAL A 181 18.35 2.73 17.14
N PRO A 182 18.88 1.77 16.37
CA PRO A 182 20.32 1.67 16.14
C PRO A 182 20.87 2.89 15.40
N SER A 183 22.07 3.34 15.81
CA SER A 183 22.82 4.41 15.15
C SER A 183 23.14 3.99 13.71
N VAL A 184 22.64 4.74 12.73
CA VAL A 184 22.94 4.50 11.31
C VAL A 184 24.30 5.12 11.01
N ALA A 185 25.30 4.28 10.68
CA ALA A 185 26.60 4.71 10.19
C ALA A 185 26.44 5.52 8.90
N GLY A 186 26.49 6.85 9.01
CA GLY A 186 26.33 7.76 7.87
C GLY A 186 25.51 9.03 8.14
N SER A 187 24.84 9.13 9.29
CA SER A 187 24.26 10.41 9.69
C SER A 187 25.37 11.42 10.02
N PRO A 188 25.45 12.59 9.35
CA PRO A 188 26.46 13.57 9.68
C PRO A 188 26.18 14.05 11.11
N LYS A 189 27.12 13.73 12.02
CA LYS A 189 27.15 14.30 13.36
C LYS A 189 27.19 15.83 13.19
N ARG A 190 26.03 16.48 13.28
CA ARG A 190 25.94 17.93 13.50
C ARG A 190 26.51 18.17 14.89
N LYS A 191 27.82 18.40 14.96
CA LYS A 191 28.45 19.04 16.11
C LYS A 191 27.67 20.32 16.37
N ARG A 192 27.19 20.51 17.59
CA ARG A 192 26.76 21.83 18.06
C ARG A 192 27.93 22.80 17.81
N PRO A 193 27.68 24.01 17.31
CA PRO A 193 28.73 25.00 17.21
C PRO A 193 29.23 25.27 18.63
N SER A 194 30.53 25.06 18.85
CA SER A 194 31.23 25.61 20.00
C SER A 194 31.20 27.13 19.88
N ASP A 195 30.73 27.79 20.94
CA ASP A 195 30.86 29.23 21.12
C ASP A 195 32.35 29.58 21.14
N ASP A 196 32.87 30.06 20.01
CA ASP A 196 34.06 30.91 19.95
C ASP A 196 33.93 31.80 18.72
N VAL A 197 33.46 33.02 18.97
CA VAL A 197 33.34 34.11 18.00
C VAL A 197 34.70 34.81 17.94
N ASP A 198 35.34 34.84 16.77
CA ASP A 198 36.36 35.84 16.46
C ASP A 198 35.84 36.74 15.32
N PRO A 199 35.51 38.02 15.58
CA PRO A 199 34.84 38.87 14.60
C PRO A 199 35.87 39.77 13.91
N LYS A 200 36.35 39.40 12.73
CA LYS A 200 36.88 40.34 11.72
C LYS A 200 37.25 39.67 10.40
N ALA A 201 36.33 39.72 9.44
CA ALA A 201 36.62 40.02 8.03
C ALA A 201 35.31 39.96 7.22
N ALA A 202 34.54 41.04 7.27
CA ALA A 202 33.57 41.32 6.20
C ALA A 202 34.31 42.06 5.07
N LYS A 203 34.18 41.58 3.82
CA LYS A 203 33.86 42.43 2.66
C LYS A 203 33.71 41.63 1.34
N HIS A 204 32.52 41.82 0.75
CA HIS A 204 32.16 41.77 -0.67
C HIS A 204 32.27 40.45 -1.46
N THR A 205 31.13 39.79 -1.64
CA THR A 205 30.64 39.39 -2.97
C THR A 205 29.11 39.22 -2.93
N LYS A 206 28.43 39.67 -3.99
CA LYS A 206 26.97 39.75 -4.14
C LYS A 206 26.32 38.38 -3.87
N ALA A 207 25.41 38.33 -2.91
CA ALA A 207 24.59 37.16 -2.65
C ALA A 207 23.32 37.22 -3.52
N ASP A 208 23.25 36.32 -4.50
CA ASP A 208 21.98 35.74 -4.92
C ASP A 208 21.32 35.10 -3.69
N VAL A 209 20.04 35.37 -3.50
CA VAL A 209 19.22 34.82 -2.40
C VAL A 209 19.14 33.30 -2.57
N PRO A 210 19.71 32.48 -1.67
CA PRO A 210 19.61 31.04 -1.79
C PRO A 210 18.20 30.61 -1.36
N ILE A 211 17.50 29.96 -2.28
CA ILE A 211 16.26 29.25 -2.02
C ILE A 211 16.51 28.27 -0.86
N SER A 212 15.68 28.39 0.18
CA SER A 212 15.78 27.70 1.46
C SER A 212 16.01 26.19 1.32
N THR A 213 17.06 25.71 1.99
CA THR A 213 17.60 24.34 2.03
C THR A 213 16.68 23.29 2.71
N VAL A 214 15.39 23.60 2.90
CA VAL A 214 14.44 22.78 3.70
C VAL A 214 13.43 21.99 2.84
N LYS A 215 13.37 22.20 1.52
CA LYS A 215 12.40 21.49 0.65
C LYS A 215 12.96 20.36 -0.22
N GLU A 216 14.28 20.22 -0.35
CA GLU A 216 14.87 19.25 -1.29
C GLU A 216 14.90 17.80 -0.74
N ASN A 217 15.02 17.62 0.57
CA ASN A 217 15.11 16.28 1.18
C ASN A 217 13.82 15.46 1.06
N LYS A 218 12.66 16.09 0.79
CA LYS A 218 11.38 15.37 0.58
C LYS A 218 11.27 14.68 -0.79
N PHE A 219 12.08 15.07 -1.77
CA PHE A 219 12.11 14.51 -3.14
C PHE A 219 13.12 13.36 -3.29
N ARG A 220 13.48 12.74 -2.16
CA ARG A 220 14.37 11.57 -2.06
C ARG A 220 13.81 10.62 -1.02
N GLN A 221 12.70 9.97 -1.37
CA GLN A 221 12.19 8.88 -0.54
C GLN A 221 13.03 7.65 -0.88
N LEU A 222 13.72 7.05 0.09
CA LEU A 222 14.25 5.69 -0.05
C LEU A 222 13.17 4.76 0.50
N PHE A 223 12.83 3.72 -0.26
CA PHE A 223 11.96 2.65 0.18
C PHE A 223 12.83 1.53 0.76
N SER A 224 12.56 1.07 1.97
CA SER A 224 13.16 -0.18 2.43
C SER A 224 12.70 -1.33 1.52
N ASN A 225 13.62 -1.93 0.74
CA ASN A 225 13.67 -3.35 0.32
C ASN A 225 14.67 -3.53 -0.83
N ASN A 226 15.83 -4.13 -0.57
CA ASN A 226 16.64 -4.84 -1.61
C ASN A 226 16.36 -6.35 -1.62
N GLN A 227 15.44 -6.80 -0.75
CA GLN A 227 14.96 -8.16 -0.73
C GLN A 227 13.47 -8.08 -1.00
N CYS A 228 13.02 -8.72 -2.09
CA CYS A 228 11.69 -9.29 -2.10
C CYS A 228 11.49 -9.96 -0.75
N ILE A 229 10.41 -9.60 -0.05
CA ILE A 229 9.89 -10.21 1.18
C ILE A 229 10.69 -11.45 1.57
N GLY A 230 11.46 -11.35 2.65
CA GLY A 230 12.22 -12.48 3.23
C GLY A 230 11.29 -13.63 3.62
N GLY A 231 10.90 -14.42 2.63
CA GLY A 231 9.79 -15.36 2.72
C GLY A 231 9.83 -16.34 1.57
N SER A 232 10.78 -17.29 1.63
CA SER A 232 10.80 -18.52 0.81
C SER A 232 10.69 -18.40 -0.71
N PHE A 233 10.69 -17.22 -1.32
CA PHE A 233 10.88 -17.01 -2.75
C PHE A 233 11.97 -15.95 -2.92
N GLU A 234 13.20 -16.37 -3.19
CA GLU A 234 14.25 -15.44 -3.62
C GLU A 234 14.10 -15.19 -5.11
N THR A 235 13.83 -13.93 -5.48
CA THR A 235 13.70 -13.55 -6.89
C THR A 235 14.73 -12.50 -7.24
N GLN A 236 15.49 -12.73 -8.33
CA GLN A 236 16.50 -11.79 -8.80
C GLN A 236 15.83 -10.62 -9.53
N ARG A 237 15.31 -9.64 -8.78
CA ARG A 237 14.78 -8.40 -9.36
C ARG A 237 15.85 -7.40 -9.75
N THR A 238 17.08 -7.57 -9.26
CA THR A 238 18.19 -6.63 -9.49
C THR A 238 18.46 -6.41 -10.97
N LEU A 239 18.49 -7.46 -11.78
CA LEU A 239 18.69 -7.37 -13.24
C LEU A 239 17.54 -6.65 -13.95
N THR A 240 16.30 -6.91 -13.53
CA THR A 240 15.12 -6.22 -14.10
C THR A 240 15.15 -4.74 -13.76
N VAL A 241 15.48 -4.38 -12.52
CA VAL A 241 15.61 -3.00 -12.06
C VAL A 241 16.72 -2.28 -12.81
N GLU A 242 17.87 -2.91 -12.98
CA GLU A 242 19.00 -2.38 -13.75
C GLU A 242 18.61 -2.13 -15.22
N LYS A 243 17.86 -3.05 -15.85
CA LYS A 243 17.34 -2.85 -17.22
C LYS A 243 16.40 -1.65 -17.30
N PHE A 244 15.45 -1.51 -16.37
CA PHE A 244 14.57 -0.32 -16.34
C PHE A 244 15.35 0.97 -16.07
N TYR A 245 16.36 0.92 -15.20
CA TYR A 245 17.24 2.06 -14.96
C TYR A 245 17.98 2.48 -16.24
N ARG A 246 18.58 1.54 -16.99
CA ARG A 246 19.25 1.83 -18.27
C ARG A 246 18.32 2.41 -19.33
N LEU A 247 17.03 2.06 -19.31
CA LEU A 247 16.04 2.68 -20.19
C LEU A 247 15.79 4.15 -19.84
N LEU A 248 15.88 4.52 -18.56
CA LEU A 248 15.76 5.91 -18.11
C LEU A 248 17.09 6.67 -18.29
N PHE A 249 18.21 6.01 -18.06
CA PHE A 249 19.56 6.58 -18.08
C PHE A 249 20.49 5.67 -18.89
N PRO A 250 20.48 5.79 -20.23
CA PRO A 250 21.33 4.97 -21.10
C PRO A 250 22.81 5.24 -20.87
N ASP A 251 23.61 4.17 -20.83
CA ASP A 251 25.06 4.24 -20.60
C ASP A 251 25.81 4.89 -21.79
N ASP A 252 25.23 4.85 -22.99
CA ASP A 252 25.79 5.40 -24.23
C ASP A 252 25.55 6.91 -24.40
N GLY A 253 24.94 7.56 -23.40
CA GLY A 253 24.61 8.99 -23.44
C GLY A 253 23.44 9.34 -24.35
N SER A 254 22.73 8.35 -24.92
CA SER A 254 21.50 8.59 -25.68
C SER A 254 20.37 9.12 -24.78
N LEU A 255 19.36 9.71 -25.42
CA LEU A 255 18.17 10.19 -24.73
C LEU A 255 17.38 9.01 -24.16
N GLY A 256 17.39 8.88 -22.83
CA GLY A 256 16.57 7.93 -22.11
C GLY A 256 15.07 8.12 -22.37
N LEU A 257 14.28 7.09 -22.10
CA LEU A 257 12.85 7.09 -22.36
C LEU A 257 12.15 8.15 -21.49
N PRO A 258 11.36 9.06 -22.09
CA PRO A 258 10.65 10.11 -21.35
C PRO A 258 9.50 9.54 -20.51
N VAL A 259 8.88 8.45 -20.99
CA VAL A 259 7.83 7.74 -20.26
C VAL A 259 8.06 6.24 -20.38
N ILE A 260 7.88 5.52 -19.28
CA ILE A 260 7.87 4.06 -19.20
C ILE A 260 6.51 3.65 -18.62
N SER A 261 5.78 2.78 -19.32
CA SER A 261 4.50 2.25 -18.88
C SER A 261 4.62 0.76 -18.59
N VAL A 262 4.67 0.41 -17.32
CA VAL A 262 4.70 -0.99 -16.84
C VAL A 262 3.28 -1.44 -16.53
N ARG A 263 2.80 -2.41 -17.31
CA ARG A 263 1.47 -3.00 -17.16
C ARG A 263 1.57 -4.48 -16.84
N ALA A 264 1.02 -4.90 -15.72
CA ALA A 264 0.96 -6.32 -15.35
C ALA A 264 -0.22 -6.60 -14.42
N PRO A 265 -0.74 -7.83 -14.36
CA PRO A 265 -1.87 -8.17 -13.48
C PRO A 265 -1.66 -7.76 -12.01
N PRO A 266 -2.74 -7.58 -11.22
CA PRO A 266 -2.66 -7.35 -9.78
C PRO A 266 -1.79 -8.40 -9.09
N MET A 267 -1.11 -8.00 -8.02
CA MET A 267 -0.19 -8.87 -7.26
C MET A 267 1.01 -9.44 -8.06
N SER A 268 1.33 -8.93 -9.25
CA SER A 268 2.59 -9.25 -9.96
C SER A 268 3.84 -8.61 -9.35
N GLY A 269 3.69 -7.85 -8.26
CA GLY A 269 4.77 -7.13 -7.59
C GLY A 269 5.16 -5.82 -8.27
N LYS A 270 4.22 -5.14 -8.94
CA LYS A 270 4.41 -3.78 -9.48
C LYS A 270 4.85 -2.77 -8.41
N THR A 271 4.14 -2.72 -7.29
CA THR A 271 4.47 -1.82 -6.16
C THR A 271 5.89 -2.07 -5.63
N ASP A 272 6.27 -3.34 -5.45
CA ASP A 272 7.63 -3.70 -5.05
C ASP A 272 8.66 -3.27 -6.09
N MET A 273 8.36 -3.44 -7.39
CA MET A 273 9.23 -3.00 -8.47
C MET A 273 9.38 -1.48 -8.50
N CYS A 274 8.29 -0.74 -8.26
CA CYS A 274 8.29 0.71 -8.15
C CYS A 274 9.23 1.18 -7.04
N CYS A 275 9.12 0.56 -5.86
CA CYS A 275 10.01 0.82 -4.72
C CYS A 275 11.47 0.49 -5.04
N LEU A 276 11.74 -0.68 -5.62
CA LEU A 276 13.09 -1.12 -5.99
C LEU A 276 13.74 -0.17 -7.01
N LEU A 277 13.00 0.21 -8.06
CA LEU A 277 13.48 1.14 -9.08
C LEU A 277 13.78 2.52 -8.48
N ASN A 278 12.91 3.01 -7.61
CA ASN A 278 13.14 4.26 -6.89
C ASN A 278 14.49 4.22 -6.15
N ASN A 279 14.71 3.19 -5.33
CA ASN A 279 15.94 3.04 -4.55
C ASN A 279 17.16 2.97 -5.44
N TYR A 280 17.07 2.21 -6.51
CA TYR A 280 18.16 2.02 -7.44
C TYR A 280 18.53 3.34 -8.13
N ILE A 281 17.55 4.16 -8.52
CA ILE A 281 17.80 5.49 -9.09
C ILE A 281 18.46 6.40 -8.05
N VAL A 282 17.94 6.46 -6.82
CA VAL A 282 18.51 7.32 -5.76
C VAL A 282 19.93 6.91 -5.42
N ALA A 283 20.22 5.61 -5.38
CA ALA A 283 21.54 5.07 -5.07
C ALA A 283 22.56 5.29 -6.21
N ASN A 284 22.17 5.03 -7.46
CA ASN A 284 23.08 5.11 -8.61
C ASN A 284 23.17 6.52 -9.21
N ASN A 285 22.18 7.38 -8.98
CA ASN A 285 22.14 8.73 -9.52
C ASN A 285 21.61 9.73 -8.50
N PRO A 286 22.39 10.05 -7.44
CA PRO A 286 21.93 10.87 -6.32
C PRO A 286 21.58 12.31 -6.72
N GLN A 287 21.99 12.75 -7.91
CA GLN A 287 21.67 14.09 -8.43
C GLN A 287 20.25 14.20 -9.02
N VAL A 288 19.60 13.07 -9.30
CA VAL A 288 18.22 13.00 -9.79
C VAL A 288 17.24 13.24 -8.64
N LEU A 289 16.19 14.02 -8.89
CA LEU A 289 15.05 14.15 -7.97
C LEU A 289 14.03 13.05 -8.29
N VAL A 290 13.67 12.23 -7.31
CA VAL A 290 12.77 11.09 -7.52
C VAL A 290 11.53 11.26 -6.64
N THR A 291 10.35 11.23 -7.26
CA THR A 291 9.07 11.32 -6.56
C THR A 291 8.29 10.04 -6.79
N HIS A 292 7.72 9.49 -5.72
CA HIS A 292 6.85 8.32 -5.78
C HIS A 292 5.45 8.72 -5.33
N ILE A 293 4.46 8.45 -6.16
CA ILE A 293 3.06 8.80 -5.93
C ILE A 293 2.24 7.52 -6.11
N ALA A 294 1.61 7.06 -5.04
CA ALA A 294 0.60 6.01 -5.16
C ALA A 294 -0.74 6.69 -5.47
N ALA A 295 -1.23 6.50 -6.70
CA ALA A 295 -2.48 7.11 -7.16
C ALA A 295 -3.72 6.60 -6.40
N SER A 296 -3.59 5.49 -5.66
CA SER A 296 -4.60 5.01 -4.72
C SER A 296 -4.91 5.99 -3.57
N TYR A 297 -4.00 6.92 -3.28
CA TYR A 297 -4.23 7.99 -2.31
C TYR A 297 -4.88 9.24 -2.92
N MET A 298 -5.17 9.25 -4.22
CA MET A 298 -5.99 10.30 -4.83
C MET A 298 -7.44 10.08 -4.40
N LEU A 299 -8.07 11.09 -3.78
CA LEU A 299 -9.48 10.98 -3.41
C LEU A 299 -10.33 11.02 -4.70
N ASP A 300 -11.40 10.23 -4.74
CA ASP A 300 -12.37 10.19 -5.84
C ASP A 300 -13.27 11.45 -5.82
N SER A 301 -12.64 12.61 -5.96
CA SER A 301 -13.28 13.92 -6.04
C SER A 301 -12.69 14.68 -7.23
N ASP A 302 -13.50 15.49 -7.91
CA ASP A 302 -13.06 16.28 -9.06
C ASP A 302 -11.94 17.29 -8.73
N THR A 303 -11.73 17.54 -7.44
CA THR A 303 -10.75 18.49 -6.88
C THR A 303 -9.45 17.83 -6.41
N ASP A 304 -9.44 16.54 -6.05
CA ASP A 304 -8.23 15.85 -5.55
C ASP A 304 -7.51 15.07 -6.64
N LYS A 305 -7.09 15.83 -7.66
CA LYS A 305 -6.33 15.35 -8.82
C LYS A 305 -4.84 15.26 -8.50
N PHE A 306 -4.04 14.74 -9.43
CA PHE A 306 -2.61 14.48 -9.29
C PHE A 306 -1.84 15.64 -8.65
N MET A 307 -2.13 16.87 -9.06
CA MET A 307 -1.48 18.08 -8.54
C MET A 307 -1.73 18.28 -7.03
N ALA A 308 -2.97 18.10 -6.57
CA ALA A 308 -3.33 18.24 -5.16
C ALA A 308 -2.73 17.11 -4.32
N CYS A 309 -2.72 15.88 -4.85
CA CYS A 309 -2.04 14.75 -4.24
C CYS A 309 -0.53 15.02 -4.09
N PHE A 310 0.13 15.52 -5.14
CA PHE A 310 1.54 15.91 -5.11
C PHE A 310 1.81 16.98 -4.05
N GLU A 311 1.02 18.05 -4.03
CA GLU A 311 1.18 19.15 -3.07
C GLU A 311 1.03 18.68 -1.63
N ARG A 312 0.01 17.86 -1.35
CA ARG A 312 -0.22 17.26 -0.05
C ARG A 312 0.95 16.38 0.40
N GLN A 313 1.50 15.59 -0.52
CA GLN A 313 2.57 14.64 -0.21
C GLN A 313 3.93 15.33 -0.02
N PHE A 314 4.24 16.36 -0.80
CA PHE A 314 5.58 16.95 -0.85
C PHE A 314 5.68 18.37 -0.29
N GLY A 315 4.56 19.06 -0.03
CA GLY A 315 4.55 20.43 0.53
C GLY A 315 5.01 21.52 -0.45
N GLY A 316 4.85 21.27 -1.75
CA GLY A 316 5.19 22.19 -2.85
C GLY A 316 4.47 21.80 -4.13
N THR A 317 4.32 22.75 -5.07
CA THR A 317 3.53 22.51 -6.28
C THR A 317 4.31 21.68 -7.30
N PHE A 318 3.61 20.87 -8.10
CA PHE A 318 4.26 20.12 -9.18
C PHE A 318 4.87 21.07 -10.22
N THR A 319 4.27 22.24 -10.45
CA THR A 319 4.84 23.27 -11.34
C THR A 319 6.20 23.74 -10.85
N GLN A 320 6.33 24.03 -9.54
CA GLN A 320 7.62 24.38 -8.93
C GLN A 320 8.64 23.25 -9.13
N PHE A 321 8.25 22.01 -8.80
CA PHE A 321 9.09 20.83 -9.01
C PHE A 321 9.54 20.67 -10.47
N SER A 322 8.62 20.83 -11.43
CA SER A 322 8.90 20.70 -12.86
C SER A 322 9.87 21.75 -13.38
N SER A 323 9.86 22.95 -12.80
CA SER A 323 10.71 24.08 -13.19
C SER A 323 12.17 23.96 -12.74
N LEU A 324 12.48 23.05 -11.80
CA LEU A 324 13.86 22.84 -11.33
C LEU A 324 14.77 22.39 -12.47
N SER A 325 15.99 22.91 -12.55
CA SER A 325 16.94 22.61 -13.64
C SER A 325 17.54 21.19 -13.60
N ARG A 326 17.18 20.38 -12.60
CA ARG A 326 17.73 19.04 -12.34
C ARG A 326 16.98 17.95 -13.12
N GLU A 327 17.62 16.80 -13.29
CA GLU A 327 16.96 15.58 -13.76
C GLU A 327 15.90 15.12 -12.74
N LYS A 328 14.73 14.72 -13.22
CA LYS A 328 13.56 14.39 -12.41
C LYS A 328 12.95 13.07 -12.89
N VAL A 329 12.57 12.22 -11.96
CA VAL A 329 11.80 11.00 -12.21
C VAL A 329 10.55 11.02 -11.35
N VAL A 330 9.39 10.81 -11.98
CA VAL A 330 8.09 10.68 -11.31
C VAL A 330 7.61 9.24 -11.47
N LEU A 331 7.58 8.50 -10.38
CA LEU A 331 7.08 7.14 -10.30
C LEU A 331 5.63 7.19 -9.82
N ILE A 332 4.70 6.68 -10.62
CA ILE A 332 3.27 6.64 -10.29
C ILE A 332 2.85 5.19 -10.15
N ASP A 333 2.56 4.76 -8.91
CA ASP A 333 1.97 3.45 -8.63
C ASP A 333 0.45 3.51 -8.71
N GLU A 334 -0.17 2.39 -9.10
CA GLU A 334 -1.60 2.28 -9.41
C GLU A 334 -2.12 3.36 -10.37
N ALA A 335 -1.34 3.70 -11.41
CA ALA A 335 -1.63 4.80 -12.35
C ALA A 335 -3.00 4.70 -13.04
N GLU A 336 -3.61 3.51 -13.08
CA GLU A 336 -4.99 3.30 -13.54
C GLU A 336 -6.03 4.11 -12.76
N MET A 337 -5.76 4.43 -11.48
CA MET A 337 -6.63 5.25 -10.64
C MET A 337 -6.68 6.70 -11.12
N ALA A 338 -5.64 7.16 -11.82
CA ALA A 338 -5.52 8.52 -12.32
C ALA A 338 -6.00 8.68 -13.77
N TYR A 339 -6.58 7.66 -14.43
CA TYR A 339 -6.97 7.75 -15.85
C TYR A 339 -8.01 8.84 -16.17
N ARG A 340 -8.80 9.28 -15.18
CA ARG A 340 -9.74 10.41 -15.34
C ARG A 340 -9.07 11.78 -15.21
N ASP A 341 -7.80 11.83 -14.80
CA ASP A 341 -7.07 13.07 -14.61
C ASP A 341 -6.52 13.62 -15.93
N ALA A 342 -7.34 14.41 -16.62
CA ALA A 342 -6.94 15.05 -17.88
C ALA A 342 -5.69 15.92 -17.75
N GLN A 343 -5.42 16.51 -16.57
CA GLN A 343 -4.24 17.35 -16.37
C GLN A 343 -2.97 16.52 -16.28
N LEU A 344 -2.99 15.40 -15.57
CA LEU A 344 -1.88 14.45 -15.53
C LEU A 344 -1.55 13.96 -16.94
N TRP A 345 -2.54 13.48 -17.68
CA TRP A 345 -2.26 12.81 -18.95
C TRP A 345 -2.09 13.78 -20.11
N ALA A 346 -3.11 14.59 -20.41
CA ALA A 346 -3.09 15.49 -21.57
C ALA A 346 -2.22 16.74 -21.35
N GLY A 347 -1.94 17.08 -20.09
CA GLY A 347 -0.99 18.11 -19.70
C GLY A 347 0.41 17.53 -19.50
N ILE A 348 0.65 16.89 -18.35
CA ILE A 348 1.99 16.54 -17.89
C ILE A 348 2.63 15.44 -18.75
N ALA A 349 2.00 14.27 -18.85
CA ALA A 349 2.58 13.13 -19.56
C ALA A 349 2.82 13.43 -21.03
N LYS A 350 1.86 14.10 -21.70
CA LYS A 350 2.03 14.55 -23.09
C LYS A 350 3.20 15.52 -23.25
N SER A 351 3.30 16.51 -22.36
CA SER A 351 4.40 17.48 -22.40
C SER A 351 5.76 16.83 -22.13
N VAL A 352 5.84 15.78 -21.30
CA VAL A 352 7.06 15.00 -21.10
C VAL A 352 7.42 14.20 -22.36
N ILE A 353 6.46 13.50 -22.97
CA ILE A 353 6.67 12.74 -24.22
C ILE A 353 7.16 13.65 -25.35
N ASN A 354 6.59 14.85 -25.46
CA ASN A 354 6.96 15.83 -26.47
C ASN A 354 8.25 16.60 -26.13
N GLY A 355 8.89 16.32 -24.99
CA GLY A 355 10.10 17.03 -24.55
C GLY A 355 9.88 18.47 -24.09
N SER A 356 8.62 18.92 -23.92
CA SER A 356 8.28 20.27 -23.46
C SER A 356 8.58 20.50 -21.97
N ILE A 357 8.70 19.42 -21.18
CA ILE A 357 9.22 19.47 -19.81
C ILE A 357 10.58 18.78 -19.82
N PRO A 358 11.67 19.55 -20.00
CA PRO A 358 13.00 18.97 -20.17
C PRO A 358 13.45 18.27 -18.88
N ARG A 359 14.25 17.21 -19.05
CA ARG A 359 14.89 16.47 -17.95
C ARG A 359 13.90 15.80 -16.99
N MET A 360 12.65 15.61 -17.42
CA MET A 360 11.63 14.89 -16.66
C MET A 360 11.36 13.54 -17.31
N ARG A 361 11.29 12.49 -16.49
CA ARG A 361 10.85 11.15 -16.90
C ARG A 361 9.72 10.68 -16.01
N ILE A 362 8.81 9.88 -16.56
CA ILE A 362 7.67 9.32 -15.82
C ILE A 362 7.70 7.79 -15.94
N VAL A 363 7.54 7.08 -14.83
CA VAL A 363 7.32 5.63 -14.82
C VAL A 363 5.95 5.35 -14.25
N LEU A 364 5.12 4.67 -15.01
CA LEU A 364 3.73 4.38 -14.69
C LEU A 364 3.61 2.88 -14.39
N PHE A 365 3.18 2.52 -13.20
CA PHE A 365 2.81 1.15 -12.87
C PHE A 365 1.29 1.04 -12.88
N SER A 366 0.76 0.17 -13.72
CA SER A 366 -0.68 -0.06 -13.79
C SER A 366 -1.07 -1.51 -13.93
N SER A 367 -2.24 -1.87 -13.41
CA SER A 367 -2.75 -3.23 -13.55
C SER A 367 -3.44 -3.46 -14.89
N TYR A 368 -4.13 -2.46 -15.41
CA TYR A 368 -5.02 -2.58 -16.57
C TYR A 368 -5.28 -1.25 -17.26
N GLY A 369 -5.93 -1.32 -18.43
CA GLY A 369 -6.37 -0.17 -19.19
C GLY A 369 -5.25 0.58 -19.91
N SER A 370 -5.64 1.69 -20.52
CA SER A 370 -4.75 2.65 -21.16
C SER A 370 -5.44 4.01 -21.13
N PHE A 371 -4.68 5.08 -20.87
CA PHE A 371 -5.23 6.43 -20.96
C PHE A 371 -5.74 6.76 -22.37
N ASN A 372 -5.18 6.14 -23.42
CA ASN A 372 -5.66 6.31 -24.80
C ASN A 372 -7.15 5.99 -24.97
N ASN A 373 -7.74 5.23 -24.04
CA ASN A 373 -9.13 4.80 -24.11
C ASN A 373 -10.07 5.72 -23.32
N PHE A 374 -9.55 6.62 -22.46
CA PHE A 374 -10.32 7.64 -21.75
C PHE A 374 -10.30 8.96 -22.55
N ILE A 375 -10.70 8.87 -23.81
CA ILE A 375 -11.06 10.07 -24.56
C ILE A 375 -12.44 10.47 -24.04
N CYS A 376 -12.47 11.35 -23.03
CA CYS A 376 -13.71 12.06 -22.71
C CYS A 376 -14.23 12.70 -24.00
N GLU A 377 -15.49 12.44 -24.32
CA GLU A 377 -16.20 12.73 -25.59
C GLU A 377 -16.17 14.19 -26.06
N ASN A 378 -15.48 15.10 -25.35
CA ASN A 378 -15.64 16.54 -25.50
C ASN A 378 -14.37 17.36 -25.79
N ARG A 379 -13.24 16.82 -26.31
CA ARG A 379 -12.12 17.70 -26.76
C ARG A 379 -11.33 17.26 -27.99
N THR A 380 -11.10 18.25 -28.85
CA THR A 380 -10.23 18.38 -30.04
C THR A 380 -8.72 18.22 -29.81
N ARG A 381 -8.28 17.64 -28.68
CA ARG A 381 -6.85 17.45 -28.39
C ARG A 381 -6.44 16.01 -28.72
N SER A 382 -5.41 15.86 -29.55
CA SER A 382 -4.79 14.56 -29.85
C SER A 382 -4.46 13.79 -28.57
N GLY A 383 -4.83 12.50 -28.50
CA GLY A 383 -4.60 11.62 -27.36
C GLY A 383 -3.11 11.50 -26.97
N VAL A 384 -2.84 10.94 -25.79
CA VAL A 384 -1.48 10.73 -25.29
C VAL A 384 -0.98 9.37 -25.73
N ASP A 385 -0.46 9.29 -26.95
CA ASP A 385 0.01 8.00 -27.46
C ASP A 385 1.38 7.62 -26.90
N ILE A 386 1.38 6.72 -25.92
CA ILE A 386 2.61 6.09 -25.41
C ILE A 386 3.02 5.02 -26.41
N ARG A 387 4.15 5.20 -27.10
CA ARG A 387 4.63 4.28 -28.14
C ARG A 387 4.82 2.84 -27.61
N PRO A 388 4.63 1.79 -28.42
CA PRO A 388 4.84 0.40 -28.00
C PRO A 388 6.22 0.13 -27.40
N GLU A 389 7.26 0.82 -27.88
CA GLU A 389 8.62 0.76 -27.32
C GLU A 389 8.69 1.12 -25.82
N TYR A 390 7.74 1.93 -25.34
CA TYR A 390 7.69 2.45 -23.97
C TYR A 390 6.80 1.60 -23.04
N ARG A 391 6.19 0.54 -23.57
CA ARG A 391 5.26 -0.34 -22.85
C ARG A 391 5.94 -1.64 -22.47
N PHE A 392 5.77 -2.03 -21.21
CA PHE A 392 6.39 -3.21 -20.60
C PHE A 392 5.33 -4.05 -19.89
N GLY A 393 5.49 -5.36 -19.95
CA GLY A 393 4.49 -6.34 -19.53
C GLY A 393 4.88 -7.14 -18.28
N LEU A 394 4.04 -8.13 -17.97
CA LEU A 394 4.44 -9.21 -17.07
C LEU A 394 5.62 -9.99 -17.68
N ARG A 395 5.46 -10.51 -18.90
CA ARG A 395 6.54 -11.26 -19.57
C ARG A 395 7.57 -10.31 -20.17
N GLY A 396 8.85 -10.61 -19.95
CA GLY A 396 9.95 -9.93 -20.63
C GLY A 396 10.24 -10.55 -21.99
N THR A 397 10.94 -9.82 -22.86
CA THR A 397 11.54 -10.36 -24.08
C THR A 397 13.07 -10.21 -23.99
N ALA A 398 13.80 -10.74 -24.97
CA ALA A 398 15.25 -10.55 -25.05
C ALA A 398 15.65 -9.06 -25.05
N VAL A 399 14.78 -8.19 -25.56
CA VAL A 399 15.03 -6.75 -25.75
C VAL A 399 14.24 -5.85 -24.80
N LYS A 400 13.22 -6.36 -24.10
CA LYS A 400 12.41 -5.58 -23.15
C LYS A 400 12.34 -6.26 -21.78
N PRO A 401 12.62 -5.56 -20.67
CA PRO A 401 12.38 -6.11 -19.34
C PRO A 401 10.89 -6.40 -19.12
N GLY A 402 10.61 -7.43 -18.32
CA GLY A 402 9.28 -7.75 -17.81
C GLY A 402 9.31 -7.90 -16.29
N LEU A 403 8.13 -8.03 -15.68
CA LEU A 403 7.98 -8.24 -14.23
C LEU A 403 8.00 -9.71 -13.80
N GLU A 404 7.91 -10.63 -14.75
CA GLU A 404 8.10 -12.06 -14.53
C GLU A 404 9.52 -12.31 -14.02
N LEU A 405 9.60 -13.09 -12.95
CA LEU A 405 10.83 -13.21 -12.19
C LEU A 405 11.65 -14.37 -12.71
N THR A 406 12.90 -14.10 -13.07
CA THR A 406 13.89 -15.15 -13.32
C THR A 406 14.32 -15.78 -12.00
N ARG A 407 14.35 -17.12 -12.00
CA ARG A 407 14.64 -17.97 -10.83
C ARG A 407 15.95 -17.57 -10.15
N GLY A 408 15.89 -17.15 -8.89
CA GLY A 408 17.01 -17.25 -7.96
C GLY A 408 17.01 -18.66 -7.36
N GLY A 409 18.18 -19.29 -7.22
CA GLY A 409 18.29 -20.71 -6.87
C GLY A 409 17.42 -21.12 -5.66
N MET A 410 16.56 -22.13 -5.84
CA MET A 410 15.69 -22.66 -4.79
C MET A 410 15.96 -24.15 -4.54
N LYS A 411 15.83 -24.57 -3.28
CA LYS A 411 16.15 -25.91 -2.76
C LYS A 411 14.92 -26.70 -2.24
N ALA A 412 13.70 -26.47 -2.71
CA ALA A 412 12.54 -27.25 -2.25
C ALA A 412 11.54 -27.54 -3.38
N GLU A 413 11.30 -28.82 -3.66
CA GLU A 413 10.42 -29.34 -4.71
C GLU A 413 8.99 -28.75 -4.65
N ALA A 414 8.46 -28.52 -3.45
CA ALA A 414 7.13 -27.94 -3.26
C ALA A 414 7.01 -26.51 -3.82
N VAL A 415 8.09 -25.73 -3.74
CA VAL A 415 8.10 -24.34 -4.20
C VAL A 415 8.10 -24.27 -5.73
N ASP A 416 8.77 -25.21 -6.39
CA ASP A 416 8.80 -25.32 -7.84
C ASP A 416 7.41 -25.68 -8.40
N VAL A 417 6.70 -26.61 -7.74
CA VAL A 417 5.32 -26.98 -8.12
C VAL A 417 4.37 -25.79 -7.98
N ILE A 418 4.44 -25.05 -6.85
CA ILE A 418 3.61 -23.85 -6.61
C ILE A 418 3.89 -22.78 -7.67
N TRP A 419 5.17 -22.53 -7.97
CA TRP A 419 5.58 -21.52 -8.94
C TRP A 419 5.09 -21.85 -10.35
N SER A 420 5.25 -23.10 -10.78
CA SER A 420 4.78 -23.59 -12.08
C SER A 420 3.26 -23.49 -12.19
N MET A 421 2.52 -23.92 -11.17
CA MET A 421 1.05 -23.83 -11.15
C MET A 421 0.56 -22.38 -11.23
N CYS A 422 1.28 -21.44 -10.61
CA CYS A 422 0.92 -20.02 -10.65
C CYS A 422 1.39 -19.31 -11.93
N GLY A 423 2.01 -20.01 -12.89
CA GLY A 423 2.49 -19.42 -14.15
C GLY A 423 3.48 -18.28 -13.94
N GLY A 424 4.34 -18.37 -12.91
CA GLY A 424 5.29 -17.32 -12.56
C GLY A 424 4.69 -16.09 -11.87
N HIS A 425 3.41 -16.14 -11.48
CA HIS A 425 2.72 -15.02 -10.84
C HIS A 425 3.04 -14.94 -9.33
N ILE A 426 4.01 -14.10 -8.95
CA ILE A 426 4.53 -14.07 -7.57
C ILE A 426 3.48 -13.86 -6.48
N GLY A 427 2.50 -12.99 -6.67
CA GLY A 427 1.48 -12.77 -5.65
C GLY A 427 0.61 -14.00 -5.38
N LEU A 428 0.31 -14.77 -6.43
CA LEU A 428 -0.46 -16.01 -6.31
C LEU A 428 0.42 -17.10 -5.71
N ALA A 429 1.68 -17.22 -6.13
CA ALA A 429 2.63 -18.16 -5.55
C ALA A 429 2.81 -17.91 -4.03
N HIS A 430 2.93 -16.64 -3.64
CA HIS A 430 3.05 -16.25 -2.23
C HIS A 430 1.76 -16.52 -1.44
N ALA A 431 0.59 -16.21 -2.01
CA ALA A 431 -0.69 -16.51 -1.37
C ALA A 431 -0.90 -18.02 -1.19
N THR A 432 -0.59 -18.83 -2.21
CA THR A 432 -0.64 -20.28 -2.15
C THR A 432 0.31 -20.84 -1.10
N LEU A 433 1.56 -20.35 -1.04
CA LEU A 433 2.51 -20.76 -0.01
C LEU A 433 2.02 -20.38 1.40
N ARG A 434 1.43 -19.20 1.55
CA ARG A 434 0.83 -18.77 2.82
C ARG A 434 -0.31 -19.70 3.25
N PHE A 435 -1.20 -20.07 2.33
CA PHE A 435 -2.26 -21.04 2.60
C PHE A 435 -1.69 -22.38 3.09
N LEU A 436 -0.72 -22.92 2.37
CA LEU A 436 -0.10 -24.20 2.71
C LEU A 436 0.59 -24.16 4.07
N ARG A 437 1.26 -23.05 4.41
CA ARG A 437 1.84 -22.85 5.75
C ARG A 437 0.78 -22.81 6.85
N LEU A 438 -0.34 -22.14 6.62
CA LEU A 438 -1.43 -22.06 7.58
C LEU A 438 -2.11 -23.43 7.79
N ARG A 439 -2.20 -24.23 6.74
CA ARG A 439 -2.89 -25.52 6.76
C ARG A 439 -2.02 -26.67 7.26
N LEU A 440 -0.76 -26.71 6.82
CA LEU A 440 0.16 -27.83 7.05
C LEU A 440 1.20 -27.52 8.13
N GLY A 441 1.43 -26.24 8.47
CA GLY A 441 2.41 -25.83 9.46
C GLY A 441 3.80 -26.41 9.17
N HIS A 442 4.37 -27.13 10.15
CA HIS A 442 5.68 -27.78 10.02
C HIS A 442 5.69 -28.95 9.02
N ALA A 443 4.54 -29.57 8.73
CA ALA A 443 4.45 -30.69 7.80
C ALA A 443 4.70 -30.29 6.34
N LEU A 444 4.68 -28.98 6.02
CA LEU A 444 5.00 -28.48 4.69
C LEU A 444 6.42 -28.86 4.21
N HIS A 445 7.37 -29.05 5.13
CA HIS A 445 8.74 -29.43 4.78
C HIS A 445 8.91 -30.92 4.47
N THR A 446 7.93 -31.74 4.84
CA THR A 446 7.97 -33.20 4.72
C THR A 446 6.86 -33.74 3.84
N ILE A 447 6.07 -32.86 3.20
CA ILE A 447 4.96 -33.24 2.34
C ILE A 447 5.48 -33.80 1.02
N ASP A 448 4.95 -34.95 0.61
CA ASP A 448 5.26 -35.53 -0.69
C ASP A 448 4.50 -34.81 -1.83
N ALA A 449 4.96 -35.00 -3.07
CA ALA A 449 4.38 -34.33 -4.23
C ALA A 449 2.90 -34.66 -4.48
N SER A 450 2.45 -35.87 -4.12
CA SER A 450 1.05 -36.29 -4.34
C SER A 450 0.12 -35.61 -3.32
N SER A 451 0.50 -35.59 -2.05
CA SER A 451 -0.20 -34.89 -0.98
C SER A 451 -0.23 -33.37 -1.22
N LEU A 452 0.90 -32.81 -1.69
CA LEU A 452 0.97 -31.40 -2.07
C LEU A 452 0.01 -31.10 -3.22
N SER A 453 -0.05 -31.96 -4.24
CA SER A 453 -0.98 -31.80 -5.36
C SER A 453 -2.44 -31.80 -4.89
N VAL A 454 -2.82 -32.68 -3.96
CA VAL A 454 -4.18 -32.68 -3.39
C VAL A 454 -4.50 -31.35 -2.73
N GLU A 455 -3.57 -30.78 -1.98
CA GLU A 455 -3.76 -29.48 -1.31
C GLU A 455 -3.82 -28.32 -2.30
N LEU A 456 -3.03 -28.37 -3.37
CA LEU A 456 -3.03 -27.38 -4.45
C LEU A 456 -4.30 -27.42 -5.31
N HIS A 457 -4.99 -28.55 -5.35
CA HIS A 457 -6.30 -28.69 -6.00
C HIS A 457 -7.46 -28.61 -5.00
N SER A 458 -7.19 -28.31 -3.73
CA SER A 458 -8.22 -28.25 -2.70
C SER A 458 -9.17 -27.09 -2.94
N ARG A 459 -10.46 -27.34 -2.68
CA ARG A 459 -11.50 -26.30 -2.69
C ARG A 459 -11.19 -25.18 -1.70
N ASP A 460 -10.51 -25.50 -0.61
CA ASP A 460 -10.15 -24.53 0.43
C ASP A 460 -9.06 -23.55 -0.02
N LEU A 461 -8.09 -24.01 -0.83
CA LEU A 461 -7.13 -23.11 -1.47
C LEU A 461 -7.85 -22.14 -2.40
N LEU A 462 -8.80 -22.64 -3.21
CA LEU A 462 -9.57 -21.79 -4.12
C LEU A 462 -10.41 -20.75 -3.36
N VAL A 463 -11.03 -21.12 -2.24
CA VAL A 463 -11.74 -20.18 -1.35
C VAL A 463 -10.79 -19.16 -0.74
N HIS A 464 -9.61 -19.60 -0.28
CA HIS A 464 -8.58 -18.72 0.27
C HIS A 464 -8.12 -17.68 -0.77
N LEU A 465 -7.80 -18.13 -1.98
CA LEU A 465 -7.39 -17.26 -3.07
C LEU A 465 -8.52 -16.31 -3.49
N GLY A 466 -9.76 -16.79 -3.58
CA GLY A 466 -10.94 -15.95 -3.86
C GLY A 466 -11.19 -14.86 -2.81
N SER A 467 -10.78 -15.10 -1.55
CA SER A 467 -10.92 -14.13 -0.45
C SER A 467 -9.96 -12.95 -0.52
N LEU A 468 -8.98 -12.93 -1.43
CA LEU A 468 -7.98 -11.87 -1.55
C LEU A 468 -8.55 -10.54 -2.08
N LYS A 469 -9.84 -10.50 -2.45
CA LYS A 469 -10.70 -9.35 -2.84
C LYS A 469 -10.23 -8.46 -4.00
N ARG A 470 -8.93 -8.35 -4.29
CA ARG A 470 -8.39 -7.44 -5.32
C ARG A 470 -7.75 -8.25 -6.44
N GLY A 471 -8.25 -8.08 -7.67
CA GLY A 471 -7.71 -8.77 -8.84
C GLY A 471 -8.15 -10.21 -9.02
N MET A 472 -9.21 -10.66 -8.34
CA MET A 472 -9.72 -12.04 -8.42
C MET A 472 -11.10 -12.08 -9.08
N PRO A 473 -11.42 -13.12 -9.88
CA PRO A 473 -12.69 -13.29 -10.56
C PRO A 473 -13.78 -13.72 -9.58
N THR A 474 -14.21 -12.77 -8.74
CA THR A 474 -15.26 -12.95 -7.72
C THR A 474 -16.61 -12.44 -8.26
N PRO A 475 -17.74 -12.90 -7.69
CA PRO A 475 -19.06 -12.35 -8.05
C PRO A 475 -19.11 -10.83 -7.93
N GLU A 476 -18.53 -10.25 -6.88
CA GLU A 476 -18.45 -8.80 -6.71
C GLU A 476 -17.65 -8.12 -7.83
N ALA A 477 -16.60 -8.77 -8.32
CA ALA A 477 -15.82 -8.25 -9.43
C ALA A 477 -16.59 -8.33 -10.75
N VAL A 478 -17.43 -9.34 -10.96
CA VAL A 478 -18.35 -9.42 -12.11
C VAL A 478 -19.43 -8.34 -12.04
N THR A 479 -20.06 -8.15 -10.88
CA THR A 479 -21.01 -7.05 -10.65
C THR A 479 -20.36 -5.70 -10.92
N SER A 480 -19.14 -5.51 -10.44
CA SER A 480 -18.38 -4.28 -10.70
C SER A 480 -18.08 -4.11 -12.20
N MET A 481 -17.70 -5.19 -12.91
CA MET A 481 -17.49 -5.15 -14.36
C MET A 481 -18.77 -4.80 -15.10
N ALA A 482 -19.88 -5.47 -14.80
CA ALA A 482 -21.19 -5.20 -15.39
C ALA A 482 -21.55 -3.72 -15.27
N LYS A 483 -21.39 -3.15 -14.06
CA LYS A 483 -21.62 -1.73 -13.81
C LYS A 483 -20.72 -0.81 -14.64
N PHE A 484 -19.43 -1.11 -14.75
CA PHE A 484 -18.49 -0.27 -15.52
C PHE A 484 -18.65 -0.38 -17.02
N THR A 485 -19.10 -1.54 -17.49
CA THR A 485 -19.22 -1.88 -18.89
C THR A 485 -20.58 -1.50 -19.48
N GLY A 486 -21.58 -1.26 -18.63
CA GLY A 486 -22.97 -1.10 -19.04
C GLY A 486 -23.61 -2.41 -19.53
N LEU A 487 -22.93 -3.56 -19.36
CA LEU A 487 -23.44 -4.88 -19.72
C LEU A 487 -24.20 -5.50 -18.53
N SER A 488 -25.08 -6.46 -18.83
CA SER A 488 -25.65 -7.31 -17.78
C SER A 488 -24.58 -8.25 -17.21
N GLU A 489 -24.71 -8.62 -15.94
CA GLU A 489 -23.82 -9.59 -15.29
C GLU A 489 -23.77 -10.92 -16.06
N ALA A 490 -24.91 -11.39 -16.57
CA ALA A 490 -24.99 -12.60 -17.39
C ALA A 490 -24.16 -12.50 -18.68
N LYS A 491 -24.13 -11.32 -19.32
CA LYS A 491 -23.34 -11.12 -20.54
C LYS A 491 -21.84 -11.07 -20.22
N VAL A 492 -21.45 -10.41 -19.12
CA VAL A 492 -20.06 -10.42 -18.64
C VAL A 492 -19.62 -11.85 -18.28
N ALA A 493 -20.45 -12.60 -17.57
CA ALA A 493 -20.17 -13.99 -17.23
C ALA A 493 -20.04 -14.88 -18.48
N GLY A 494 -20.91 -14.67 -19.48
CA GLY A 494 -20.80 -15.33 -20.78
C GLY A 494 -19.45 -15.07 -21.45
N ILE A 495 -19.02 -13.82 -21.53
CA ILE A 495 -17.71 -13.44 -22.08
C ILE A 495 -16.57 -14.14 -21.32
N LEU A 496 -16.62 -14.14 -20.00
CA LEU A 496 -15.61 -14.79 -19.16
C LEU A 496 -15.57 -16.31 -19.39
N ASN A 497 -16.71 -16.94 -19.62
CA ASN A 497 -16.78 -18.36 -19.98
C ASN A 497 -16.17 -18.63 -21.35
N GLU A 498 -16.46 -17.82 -22.37
CA GLU A 498 -15.84 -17.95 -23.70
C GLU A 498 -14.31 -17.85 -23.61
N VAL A 499 -13.80 -16.84 -22.90
CA VAL A 499 -12.35 -16.68 -22.65
C VAL A 499 -11.80 -17.88 -21.87
N ALA A 500 -12.51 -18.39 -20.87
CA ALA A 500 -12.08 -19.54 -20.08
C ALA A 500 -12.01 -20.82 -20.93
N LEU A 501 -12.93 -20.99 -21.88
CA LEU A 501 -12.95 -22.12 -22.83
C LEU A 501 -11.86 -22.00 -23.92
N GLY A 502 -11.12 -20.89 -23.95
CA GLY A 502 -10.06 -20.64 -24.91
C GLY A 502 -10.56 -20.07 -26.24
N HIS A 503 -11.81 -19.60 -26.28
CA HIS A 503 -12.32 -18.89 -27.45
C HIS A 503 -11.70 -17.50 -27.53
N THR A 504 -11.40 -17.08 -28.76
CA THR A 504 -10.84 -15.77 -29.03
C THR A 504 -11.91 -14.70 -28.83
N VAL A 505 -11.73 -13.85 -27.83
CA VAL A 505 -12.60 -12.69 -27.59
C VAL A 505 -11.81 -11.42 -27.86
N LEU A 506 -12.23 -10.64 -28.86
CA LEU A 506 -11.64 -9.35 -29.19
C LEU A 506 -12.32 -8.23 -28.39
N ALA A 507 -11.52 -7.29 -27.88
CA ALA A 507 -12.02 -6.14 -27.14
C ALA A 507 -12.97 -5.24 -27.98
N ASN A 508 -12.79 -5.22 -29.31
CA ASN A 508 -13.57 -4.37 -30.23
C ASN A 508 -14.95 -4.96 -30.58
N ASP A 509 -15.11 -6.28 -30.57
CA ASP A 509 -16.35 -6.95 -31.01
C ASP A 509 -17.53 -6.68 -30.06
N MET A 510 -17.23 -6.15 -28.88
CA MET A 510 -18.22 -5.95 -27.83
C MET A 510 -18.82 -4.53 -27.79
N ASN A 511 -18.46 -3.64 -28.73
CA ASN A 511 -18.86 -2.21 -28.73
C ASN A 511 -18.60 -1.49 -27.39
N MET A 512 -17.61 -1.98 -26.64
CA MET A 512 -17.26 -1.44 -25.33
C MET A 512 -16.16 -0.41 -25.51
N GLU A 513 -16.19 0.70 -24.75
CA GLU A 513 -15.00 1.54 -24.72
C GLU A 513 -13.81 0.69 -24.25
N LYS A 514 -12.68 0.86 -24.92
CA LYS A 514 -11.53 -0.03 -24.81
C LYS A 514 -11.05 -0.15 -23.35
N GLY A 515 -10.94 -1.38 -22.86
CA GLY A 515 -10.30 -1.68 -21.57
C GLY A 515 -11.23 -1.86 -20.36
N HIS A 516 -12.55 -1.74 -20.51
CA HIS A 516 -13.49 -1.90 -19.38
C HIS A 516 -13.48 -3.29 -18.74
N LEU A 517 -13.30 -4.37 -19.52
CA LEU A 517 -13.23 -5.73 -18.98
C LEU A 517 -11.92 -6.02 -18.22
N THR A 518 -10.81 -5.40 -18.65
CA THR A 518 -9.53 -5.58 -17.96
C THR A 518 -9.46 -4.85 -16.62
N ARG A 519 -10.43 -3.96 -16.31
CA ARG A 519 -10.47 -3.16 -15.08
C ARG A 519 -10.53 -3.94 -13.78
N SER A 520 -10.98 -5.18 -13.81
CA SER A 520 -10.99 -6.00 -12.62
C SER A 520 -9.66 -6.70 -12.36
N GLY A 521 -8.70 -6.57 -13.27
CA GLY A 521 -7.31 -6.98 -13.10
C GLY A 521 -7.02 -8.47 -13.28
N PHE A 522 -8.01 -9.36 -13.21
CA PHE A 522 -7.82 -10.79 -13.53
C PHE A 522 -7.89 -11.10 -15.03
N LEU A 523 -8.14 -10.09 -15.86
CA LEU A 523 -8.08 -10.17 -17.33
C LEU A 523 -7.02 -9.21 -17.86
N TYR A 524 -6.35 -9.62 -18.93
CA TYR A 524 -5.48 -8.75 -19.72
C TYR A 524 -5.79 -8.87 -21.22
N GLU A 525 -5.30 -7.89 -21.97
CA GLU A 525 -5.36 -7.87 -23.43
C GLU A 525 -3.94 -8.15 -23.93
N ASP A 526 -3.77 -9.17 -24.77
CA ASP A 526 -2.47 -9.53 -25.35
C ASP A 526 -2.10 -8.63 -26.54
N GLU A 527 -0.93 -8.86 -27.14
CA GLU A 527 -0.43 -8.06 -28.27
C GLU A 527 -1.32 -8.15 -29.52
N ASN A 528 -2.11 -9.23 -29.64
CA ASN A 528 -3.06 -9.46 -30.72
C ASN A 528 -4.47 -8.94 -30.38
N ARG A 529 -4.63 -8.25 -29.24
CA ARG A 529 -5.90 -7.72 -28.72
C ARG A 529 -6.89 -8.78 -28.26
N HIS A 530 -6.43 -9.99 -27.97
CA HIS A 530 -7.27 -11.01 -27.37
C HIS A 530 -7.35 -10.81 -25.86
N ILE A 531 -8.57 -10.94 -25.32
CA ILE A 531 -8.78 -10.96 -23.88
C ILE A 531 -8.41 -12.34 -23.35
N GLN A 532 -7.55 -12.37 -22.33
CA GLN A 532 -7.11 -13.60 -21.67
C GLN A 532 -7.16 -13.44 -20.13
N PHE A 533 -7.29 -14.57 -19.43
CA PHE A 533 -7.10 -14.60 -17.97
C PHE A 533 -5.64 -14.34 -17.62
N ALA A 534 -5.41 -13.54 -16.59
CA ALA A 534 -4.09 -13.17 -16.11
C ALA A 534 -3.20 -14.36 -15.67
N SER A 535 -3.81 -15.50 -15.33
CA SER A 535 -3.12 -16.77 -15.13
C SER A 535 -4.12 -17.93 -15.18
N ASP A 536 -3.61 -19.15 -15.31
CA ASP A 536 -4.43 -20.38 -15.25
C ASP A 536 -5.17 -20.51 -13.92
N VAL A 537 -4.62 -19.98 -12.83
CA VAL A 537 -5.30 -19.94 -11.52
C VAL A 537 -6.53 -19.03 -11.57
N HIS A 538 -6.46 -17.85 -12.22
CA HIS A 538 -7.64 -16.99 -12.38
C HIS A 538 -8.71 -17.69 -13.22
N LYS A 539 -8.31 -18.37 -14.30
CA LYS A 539 -9.22 -19.18 -15.13
C LYS A 539 -9.88 -20.30 -14.31
N THR A 540 -9.11 -21.04 -13.53
CA THR A 540 -9.61 -22.13 -12.67
C THR A 540 -10.52 -21.63 -11.56
N LEU A 541 -10.19 -20.49 -10.93
CA LEU A 541 -11.06 -19.85 -9.93
C LEU A 541 -12.40 -19.44 -10.54
N TRP A 542 -12.37 -18.83 -11.73
CA TRP A 542 -13.58 -18.45 -12.45
C TRP A 542 -14.46 -19.67 -12.72
N LEU A 543 -13.92 -20.71 -13.37
CA LEU A 543 -14.66 -21.93 -13.71
C LEU A 543 -15.27 -22.62 -12.49
N ASN A 544 -14.56 -22.66 -11.36
CA ASN A 544 -15.09 -23.26 -10.12
C ASN A 544 -16.13 -22.38 -9.39
N SER A 545 -16.10 -21.07 -9.64
CA SER A 545 -17.08 -20.13 -9.08
C SER A 545 -18.37 -20.09 -9.90
N SER A 546 -18.28 -20.19 -11.24
CA SER A 546 -19.40 -20.12 -12.15
C SER A 546 -20.21 -21.42 -12.21
N GLN A 547 -19.60 -22.58 -11.91
CA GLN A 547 -20.31 -23.86 -11.77
C GLN A 547 -21.23 -23.95 -10.54
N LYS A 548 -21.23 -22.95 -9.65
CA LYS A 548 -22.07 -22.92 -8.44
C LYS A 548 -23.34 -22.06 -8.57
N HIS A 549 -23.57 -21.44 -9.73
CA HIS A 549 -24.71 -20.56 -9.97
C HIS A 549 -25.54 -20.99 -11.16
#